data_AF-A0A094C8F8-F1
#
_entry.id   AF-A0A094C8F8-F1
#
_cell.length_a   1.000
_cell.length_b   1.000
_cell.length_c   1.000
_cell.angle_alpha   90.00
_cell.angle_beta   90.00
_cell.angle_gamma   90.00
#
_symmetry.space_group_name_H-M   'P 1'
#
loop_
_entity.id
_entity.type
_entity.pdbx_description
1 polymer ?
#
loop_
_entity_poly.entity_id
_entity_poly.type
_entity_poly.pdbx_seq_one_letter_code
_entity_poly.pdbx_strand_id
1 'polypeptide(L)'
;MATTNELQIIRSNPFNDGLGAFRRLFEVTRVDLGIAVPSGAVQAVFSTAVTTVAKNLVLDLILALQSQPAARILPSRTSRGTLLGDLSAYVTLIDSNNFDIKSAIPLVERVVNNAPDLEIWSAVVDLVALTSPKQLTPPTAFEKAVFDTPLRSSSASQRGIEQTHDEVDQRILEELTGRVYYDVGEFFERYFEGKVWTNNAKATYENSRHQYAEGRWSGWPEPSAQGSFFEWFMKFQDTVLSGLDRRYYTSANKVLRGSEADRKLDI
;
A
#
# COMPACT_ATOMS: atom_id res chain seq x y z
N MET A 1 14.13 -11.12 20.28
CA MET A 1 15.38 -11.15 21.06
C MET A 1 16.34 -10.11 20.49
N ALA A 2 16.99 -9.32 21.35
CA ALA A 2 17.97 -8.33 20.92
C ALA A 2 19.22 -8.99 20.32
N THR A 3 19.80 -8.41 19.28
CA THR A 3 21.05 -8.91 18.68
C THR A 3 22.24 -8.59 19.59
N THR A 4 23.34 -9.33 19.48
CA THR A 4 24.57 -9.08 20.26
C THR A 4 25.08 -7.64 20.11
N ASN A 5 24.86 -7.02 18.94
CA ASN A 5 25.21 -5.63 18.65
C ASN A 5 24.32 -4.63 19.42
N GLU A 6 23.01 -4.87 19.48
CA GLU A 6 22.08 -4.00 20.24
C GLU A 6 22.37 -4.00 21.74
N LEU A 7 22.72 -5.16 22.30
CA LEU A 7 23.13 -5.27 23.69
C LEU A 7 24.38 -4.43 23.98
N GLN A 8 25.33 -4.36 23.04
CA GLN A 8 26.51 -3.50 23.16
C GLN A 8 26.14 -2.02 23.04
N ILE A 9 25.24 -1.64 22.14
CA ILE A 9 24.76 -0.26 21.99
C ILE A 9 24.09 0.23 23.28
N ILE A 10 23.20 -0.58 23.86
CA ILE A 10 22.49 -0.26 25.10
C ILE A 10 23.47 -0.12 26.27
N ARG A 11 24.40 -1.08 26.42
CA ARG A 11 25.42 -1.04 27.49
C ARG A 11 26.35 0.17 27.37
N SER A 12 26.61 0.64 26.15
CA SER A 12 27.48 1.79 25.90
C SER A 12 26.75 3.14 26.05
N ASN A 13 25.42 3.13 26.12
CA ASN A 13 24.58 4.32 26.18
C ASN A 13 23.46 4.15 27.22
N PRO A 14 23.80 4.04 28.52
CA PRO A 14 22.80 3.87 29.57
C PRO A 14 21.92 5.12 29.72
N PHE A 15 20.70 4.94 30.24
CA PHE A 15 19.76 6.04 30.46
C PHE A 15 20.29 7.07 31.48
N ASN A 16 21.11 6.64 32.45
CA ASN A 16 21.56 7.46 33.57
C ASN A 16 20.35 8.17 34.24
N ASP A 17 20.43 9.49 34.47
CA ASP A 17 19.30 10.30 34.98
C ASP A 17 18.35 10.81 33.87
N GLY A 18 18.53 10.35 32.62
CA GLY A 18 17.76 10.82 31.47
C GLY A 18 16.24 10.64 31.57
N LEU A 19 15.78 9.69 32.41
CA LEU A 19 14.36 9.46 32.69
C LEU A 19 13.93 9.98 34.08
N GLY A 20 14.84 10.57 34.86
CA GLY A 20 14.56 11.04 36.22
C GLY A 20 13.51 12.16 36.26
N ALA A 21 13.54 13.08 35.29
CA ALA A 21 12.53 14.13 35.17
C ALA A 21 11.12 13.58 34.97
N PHE A 22 10.97 12.60 34.07
CA PHE A 22 9.69 11.92 33.83
C PHE A 22 9.19 11.18 35.09
N ARG A 23 10.06 10.46 35.79
CA ARG A 23 9.68 9.75 37.03
C ARG A 23 9.14 10.71 38.10
N ARG A 24 9.76 11.88 38.26
CA ARG A 24 9.28 12.93 39.18
C ARG A 24 7.92 13.47 38.74
N LEU A 25 7.73 13.75 37.45
CA LEU A 25 6.46 14.22 36.90
C LEU A 25 5.33 13.21 37.12
N PHE A 26 5.62 11.93 36.89
CA PHE A 26 4.66 10.85 37.12
C PHE A 26 4.25 10.77 38.60
N GLU A 27 5.23 10.85 39.52
CA GLU A 27 4.93 10.79 40.96
C GLU A 27 4.10 11.98 41.44
N VAL A 28 4.40 13.20 40.97
CA VAL A 28 3.58 14.39 41.25
C VAL A 28 2.13 14.16 40.78
N THR A 29 1.96 13.72 39.53
CA THR A 29 0.62 13.48 38.97
C THR A 29 -0.14 12.41 39.75
N ARG A 30 0.55 11.36 40.19
CA ARG A 30 -0.05 10.28 40.98
C ARG A 30 -0.52 10.77 42.35
N VAL A 31 0.28 11.59 43.03
CA VAL A 31 -0.06 12.20 44.32
C VAL A 31 -1.23 13.16 44.18
N ASP A 32 -1.26 13.99 43.15
CA ASP A 32 -2.35 14.94 42.87
C ASP A 32 -3.70 14.22 42.64
N LEU A 33 -3.65 13.01 42.07
CA LEU A 33 -4.82 12.15 41.87
C LEU A 33 -5.21 11.34 43.12
N GLY A 34 -4.47 11.45 44.23
CA GLY A 34 -4.74 10.71 45.47
C GLY A 34 -4.49 9.20 45.38
N ILE A 35 -3.66 8.75 44.44
CA ILE A 35 -3.43 7.32 44.18
C ILE A 35 -2.31 6.80 45.10
N ALA A 36 -2.65 5.84 45.96
CA ALA A 36 -1.70 5.17 46.85
C ALA A 36 -0.58 4.43 46.09
N VAL A 37 0.48 4.01 46.79
CA VAL A 37 1.62 3.27 46.23
C VAL A 37 1.39 1.74 46.33
N PRO A 38 0.52 1.11 45.51
CA PRO A 38 0.68 -0.33 45.30
C PRO A 38 0.88 -0.69 43.82
N SER A 39 1.13 -1.99 43.61
CA SER A 39 1.06 -2.65 42.31
C SER A 39 -0.17 -2.17 41.53
N GLY A 40 0.02 -1.70 40.31
CA GLY A 40 -1.04 -1.14 39.47
C GLY A 40 -1.23 0.38 39.56
N ALA A 41 -0.34 1.13 40.22
CA ALA A 41 -0.40 2.59 40.28
C ALA A 41 -0.46 3.27 38.89
N VAL A 42 0.26 2.75 37.90
CA VAL A 42 0.21 3.25 36.51
C VAL A 42 -1.17 3.07 35.89
N GLN A 43 -1.74 1.88 36.03
CA GLN A 43 -3.10 1.60 35.55
C GLN A 43 -4.14 2.49 36.24
N ALA A 44 -3.98 2.74 37.55
CA ALA A 44 -4.85 3.64 38.29
C ALA A 44 -4.72 5.09 37.79
N VAL A 45 -3.50 5.60 37.59
CA VAL A 45 -3.27 6.96 37.07
C VAL A 45 -3.92 7.11 35.70
N PHE A 46 -3.72 6.15 34.78
CA PHE A 46 -4.29 6.24 33.44
C PHE A 46 -5.81 6.03 33.38
N SER A 47 -6.40 5.36 34.37
CA SER A 47 -7.86 5.23 34.49
C SER A 47 -8.52 6.44 35.17
N THR A 48 -7.82 7.12 36.07
CA THR A 48 -8.36 8.24 36.87
C THR A 48 -8.07 9.60 36.27
N ALA A 49 -6.92 9.77 35.61
CA ALA A 49 -6.53 11.04 35.00
C ALA A 49 -7.47 11.40 33.83
N VAL A 50 -7.68 12.71 33.63
CA VAL A 50 -8.32 13.22 32.41
C VAL A 50 -7.47 12.82 31.20
N THR A 51 -8.12 12.44 30.10
CA THR A 51 -7.46 11.92 28.88
C THR A 51 -6.28 12.76 28.41
N THR A 52 -6.38 14.09 28.47
CA THR A 52 -5.31 15.01 28.08
C THR A 52 -4.07 14.89 28.97
N VAL A 53 -4.25 14.80 30.28
CA VAL A 53 -3.15 14.61 31.24
C VAL A 53 -2.46 13.28 30.98
N ALA A 54 -3.25 12.22 30.79
CA ALA A 54 -2.72 10.89 30.56
C ALA A 54 -1.95 10.79 29.21
N LYS A 55 -2.47 11.42 28.15
CA LYS A 55 -1.75 11.55 26.86
C LYS A 55 -0.46 12.36 26.99
N ASN A 56 -0.47 13.47 27.72
CA ASN A 56 0.72 14.30 27.94
C ASN A 56 1.81 13.54 28.69
N LEU A 57 1.47 12.72 29.68
CA LEU A 57 2.45 11.86 30.36
C LEU A 57 3.14 10.89 29.38
N VAL A 58 2.37 10.27 28.48
CA VAL A 58 2.96 9.40 27.45
C VAL A 58 3.85 10.21 26.50
N LEU A 59 3.40 11.38 26.08
CA LEU A 59 4.17 12.27 25.21
C LEU A 59 5.51 12.66 25.85
N ASP A 60 5.50 13.13 27.10
CA ASP A 60 6.69 13.52 27.84
C ASP A 60 7.69 12.36 27.99
N LEU A 61 7.19 11.15 28.20
CA LEU A 61 8.03 9.95 28.22
C LEU A 61 8.69 9.68 26.87
N ILE A 62 7.91 9.75 25.78
CA ILE A 62 8.42 9.50 24.42
C ILE A 62 9.49 10.55 24.06
N LEU A 63 9.25 11.82 24.37
CA LEU A 63 10.23 12.90 24.17
C LEU A 63 11.52 12.66 24.98
N ALA A 64 11.40 12.22 26.24
CA ALA A 64 12.54 11.87 27.06
C ALA A 64 13.35 10.70 26.46
N LEU A 65 12.68 9.68 25.92
CA LEU A 65 13.31 8.55 25.24
C LEU A 65 14.01 8.96 23.93
N GLN A 66 13.41 9.85 23.14
CA GLN A 66 14.01 10.37 21.91
C GLN A 66 15.31 11.15 22.16
N SER A 67 15.41 11.82 23.31
CA SER A 67 16.61 12.57 23.68
C SER A 67 17.84 11.68 23.87
N GLN A 68 17.65 10.39 24.14
CA GLN A 68 18.72 9.45 24.49
C GLN A 68 19.61 9.14 23.27
N PRO A 69 20.94 9.03 23.45
CA PRO A 69 21.86 8.68 22.36
C PRO A 69 21.51 7.33 21.71
N ALA A 70 21.14 6.33 22.52
CA ALA A 70 20.77 5.00 22.04
C ALA A 70 19.61 5.03 21.01
N ALA A 71 18.64 5.94 21.14
CA ALA A 71 17.53 6.04 20.19
C ALA A 71 18.00 6.33 18.75
N ARG A 72 19.10 7.05 18.58
CA ARG A 72 19.69 7.41 17.27
C ARG A 72 20.48 6.27 16.62
N ILE A 73 20.86 5.26 17.41
CA ILE A 73 21.77 4.20 16.99
C ILE A 73 21.03 2.87 16.87
N LEU A 74 20.05 2.63 17.75
CA LEU A 74 19.26 1.42 17.74
C LEU A 74 18.48 1.31 16.41
N PRO A 75 18.55 0.15 15.74
CA PRO A 75 17.82 -0.05 14.49
C PRO A 75 16.32 -0.13 14.75
N SER A 76 15.53 0.42 13.82
CA SER A 76 14.08 0.20 13.80
C SER A 76 13.78 -1.29 13.56
N ARG A 77 12.71 -1.79 14.18
CA ARG A 77 12.16 -3.13 13.90
C ARG A 77 11.09 -3.14 12.82
N THR A 78 10.58 -1.98 12.45
CA THR A 78 9.37 -1.84 11.63
C THR A 78 9.64 -1.10 10.32
N SER A 79 10.80 -0.44 10.20
CA SER A 79 11.18 0.34 9.02
C SER A 79 12.67 0.25 8.69
N ARG A 80 13.05 0.74 7.51
CA ARG A 80 14.45 1.03 7.17
C ARG A 80 14.84 2.34 7.85
N GLY A 81 15.22 2.28 9.13
CA GLY A 81 15.54 3.46 9.92
C GLY A 81 16.05 3.14 11.31
N THR A 82 16.02 4.15 12.19
CA THR A 82 16.43 4.06 13.60
C THR A 82 15.22 4.13 14.51
N LEU A 83 15.35 3.64 15.75
CA LEU A 83 14.31 3.72 16.76
C LEU A 83 13.83 5.15 17.04
N LEU A 84 14.70 6.16 16.87
CA LEU A 84 14.30 7.58 16.92
C LEU A 84 13.20 7.92 15.90
N GLY A 85 13.29 7.40 14.67
CA GLY A 85 12.30 7.64 13.63
C GLY A 85 10.96 7.03 14.01
N ASP A 86 10.98 5.83 14.57
CA ASP A 86 9.79 5.16 15.06
C ASP A 86 9.13 5.92 16.22
N LEU A 87 9.92 6.39 17.18
CA LEU A 87 9.44 7.23 18.28
C LEU A 87 8.82 8.54 17.78
N SER A 88 9.39 9.15 16.73
CA SER A 88 8.82 10.36 16.11
C SER A 88 7.45 10.11 15.48
N ALA A 89 7.29 8.97 14.80
CA ALA A 89 5.98 8.58 14.28
C ALA A 89 4.97 8.31 15.42
N TYR A 90 5.45 7.75 16.54
CA TYR A 90 4.62 7.50 17.71
C TYR A 90 4.08 8.78 18.35
N VAL A 91 4.85 9.88 18.36
CA VAL A 91 4.37 11.20 18.82
C VAL A 91 3.10 11.61 18.07
N THR A 92 3.10 11.49 16.74
CA THR A 92 1.92 11.81 15.90
C THR A 92 0.73 10.89 16.22
N LEU A 93 0.99 9.64 16.60
CA LEU A 93 -0.07 8.70 16.97
C LEU A 93 -0.76 9.10 18.28
N ILE A 94 -0.02 9.57 19.29
CA ILE A 94 -0.58 10.00 20.59
C ILE A 94 -1.67 11.07 20.40
N ASP A 95 -1.44 12.01 19.50
CA ASP A 95 -2.39 13.09 19.18
C ASP A 95 -3.63 12.60 18.43
N SER A 96 -3.59 11.41 17.84
CA SER A 96 -4.73 10.85 17.11
C SER A 96 -5.87 10.41 18.03
N ASN A 97 -7.08 10.34 17.46
CA ASN A 97 -8.26 9.79 18.15
C ASN A 97 -8.19 8.27 18.36
N ASN A 98 -7.28 7.57 17.67
CA ASN A 98 -7.17 6.12 17.69
C ASN A 98 -6.09 5.61 18.67
N PHE A 99 -5.49 6.50 19.45
CA PHE A 99 -4.47 6.12 20.42
C PHE A 99 -5.09 5.40 21.63
N ASP A 100 -4.80 4.12 21.78
CA ASP A 100 -5.12 3.38 23.00
C ASP A 100 -4.03 3.61 24.05
N ILE A 101 -4.34 4.43 25.05
CA ILE A 101 -3.41 4.74 26.15
C ILE A 101 -2.97 3.50 26.94
N LYS A 102 -3.78 2.43 26.95
CA LYS A 102 -3.43 1.19 27.64
C LYS A 102 -2.19 0.53 27.04
N SER A 103 -1.92 0.77 25.75
CA SER A 103 -0.70 0.27 25.10
C SER A 103 0.59 0.78 25.74
N ALA A 104 0.59 1.99 26.31
CA ALA A 104 1.76 2.60 26.92
C ALA A 104 2.03 2.15 28.37
N ILE A 105 1.06 1.51 29.03
CA ILE A 105 1.16 1.10 30.44
C ILE A 105 2.40 0.23 30.72
N PRO A 106 2.68 -0.83 29.94
CA PRO A 106 3.84 -1.69 30.22
C PRO A 106 5.19 -0.97 30.13
N LEU A 107 5.29 0.08 29.32
CA LEU A 107 6.49 0.91 29.23
C LEU A 107 6.61 1.84 30.44
N VAL A 108 5.52 2.53 30.78
CA VAL A 108 5.49 3.47 31.92
C VAL A 108 5.79 2.72 33.23
N GLU A 109 5.24 1.52 33.42
CA GLU A 109 5.53 0.67 34.59
C GLU A 109 7.01 0.36 34.72
N ARG A 110 7.69 -0.03 33.64
CA ARG A 110 9.13 -0.31 33.65
C ARG A 110 9.95 0.92 34.00
N VAL A 111 9.57 2.08 33.49
CA VAL A 111 10.29 3.33 33.74
C VAL A 111 10.12 3.80 35.18
N VAL A 112 8.89 3.75 35.71
CA VAL A 112 8.56 4.15 37.09
C VAL A 112 9.18 3.19 38.10
N ASN A 113 9.17 1.88 37.83
CA ASN A 113 9.79 0.87 38.68
C ASN A 113 11.32 0.79 38.56
N ASN A 114 11.94 1.68 37.78
CA ASN A 114 13.37 1.74 37.58
C ASN A 114 13.96 0.40 37.07
N ALA A 115 13.27 -0.22 36.12
CA ALA A 115 13.70 -1.45 35.47
C ALA A 115 15.05 -1.26 34.75
N PRO A 116 15.81 -2.34 34.51
CA PRO A 116 17.06 -2.27 33.75
C PRO A 116 16.86 -1.64 32.36
N ASP A 117 17.85 -0.88 31.89
CA ASP A 117 17.81 -0.18 30.60
C ASP A 117 17.42 -1.09 29.43
N LEU A 118 17.88 -2.35 29.47
CA LEU A 118 17.55 -3.35 28.46
C LEU A 118 16.04 -3.66 28.42
N GLU A 119 15.40 -3.76 29.58
CA GLU A 119 13.96 -4.04 29.68
C GLU A 119 13.13 -2.83 29.24
N ILE A 120 13.60 -1.61 29.57
CA ILE A 120 12.97 -0.38 29.11
C ILE A 120 13.05 -0.30 27.58
N TRP A 121 14.24 -0.47 26.98
CA TRP A 121 14.39 -0.45 25.52
C TRP A 121 13.61 -1.56 24.83
N SER A 122 13.54 -2.76 25.43
CA SER A 122 12.68 -3.84 24.90
C SER A 122 11.22 -3.41 24.86
N ALA A 123 10.71 -2.81 25.95
CA ALA A 123 9.34 -2.34 26.00
C ALA A 123 9.05 -1.18 25.03
N VAL A 124 10.04 -0.33 24.76
CA VAL A 124 9.94 0.70 23.72
C VAL A 124 9.77 0.05 22.34
N VAL A 125 10.59 -0.96 22.04
CA VAL A 125 10.49 -1.69 20.76
C VAL A 125 9.14 -2.40 20.64
N ASP A 126 8.66 -3.03 21.70
CA ASP A 126 7.36 -3.69 21.71
C ASP A 126 6.21 -2.69 21.50
N LEU A 127 6.28 -1.52 22.15
CA LEU A 127 5.29 -0.45 22.03
C LEU A 127 5.19 0.09 20.59
N VAL A 128 6.35 0.35 19.99
CA VAL A 128 6.46 0.80 18.59
C VAL A 128 5.99 -0.27 17.61
N ALA A 129 6.25 -1.55 17.90
CA ALA A 129 5.83 -2.66 17.05
C ALA A 129 4.30 -2.86 17.05
N LEU A 130 3.62 -2.54 18.15
CA LEU A 130 2.15 -2.57 18.24
C LEU A 130 1.48 -1.47 17.41
N THR A 131 2.18 -0.37 17.17
CA THR A 131 1.63 0.89 16.63
C THR A 131 2.10 1.20 15.22
N SER A 132 3.20 0.60 14.80
CA SER A 132 3.45 0.45 13.37
C SER A 132 2.27 -0.33 12.80
N PRO A 133 1.65 0.12 11.69
CA PRO A 133 0.96 -0.85 10.87
C PRO A 133 2.04 -1.91 10.67
N LYS A 134 1.79 -3.14 11.15
CA LYS A 134 2.53 -4.30 10.66
C LYS A 134 2.75 -3.98 9.19
N GLN A 135 3.94 -4.22 8.68
CA GLN A 135 4.09 -4.53 7.29
C GLN A 135 3.28 -5.82 7.07
N LEU A 136 1.97 -5.68 7.16
CA LEU A 136 0.97 -6.36 6.44
C LEU A 136 1.52 -6.17 5.05
N THR A 137 2.15 -7.24 4.54
CA THR A 137 1.67 -7.80 3.27
C THR A 137 0.26 -7.26 3.09
N PRO A 138 0.05 -6.34 2.12
CA PRO A 138 -1.01 -5.34 2.15
C PRO A 138 -2.21 -5.99 2.80
N PRO A 139 -2.68 -5.48 3.96
CA PRO A 139 -3.73 -6.17 4.68
C PRO A 139 -4.78 -6.46 3.65
N THR A 140 -5.43 -7.59 3.80
CA THR A 140 -6.71 -7.84 3.18
C THR A 140 -7.71 -6.78 3.68
N ALA A 141 -7.46 -5.48 3.46
CA ALA A 141 -8.39 -4.37 3.46
C ALA A 141 -9.47 -4.60 2.41
N PHE A 142 -9.33 -5.64 1.60
CA PHE A 142 -10.31 -6.21 0.70
C PHE A 142 -11.30 -7.17 1.39
N GLU A 143 -11.02 -7.69 2.59
CA GLU A 143 -11.95 -8.64 3.25
C GLU A 143 -13.20 -7.96 3.79
N LYS A 144 -13.15 -6.65 4.07
CA LYS A 144 -14.29 -5.88 4.60
C LYS A 144 -14.71 -4.68 3.76
N ALA A 145 -13.95 -4.34 2.72
CA ALA A 145 -14.39 -3.32 1.79
C ALA A 145 -15.38 -3.97 0.80
N VAL A 146 -16.67 -3.75 1.06
CA VAL A 146 -17.71 -4.00 0.06
C VAL A 146 -17.54 -2.93 -1.01
N PHE A 147 -16.78 -3.24 -2.04
CA PHE A 147 -16.76 -2.44 -3.24
C PHE A 147 -17.93 -2.89 -4.10
N ASP A 148 -18.76 -1.95 -4.58
CA ASP A 148 -19.76 -2.23 -5.62
C ASP A 148 -19.11 -2.82 -6.89
N THR A 149 -17.80 -2.61 -7.06
CA THR A 149 -16.97 -3.20 -8.11
C THR A 149 -15.81 -3.98 -7.48
N PRO A 150 -15.69 -5.30 -7.70
CA PRO A 150 -14.55 -6.07 -7.22
C PRO A 150 -13.23 -5.42 -7.64
N LEU A 151 -12.38 -5.06 -6.68
CA LEU A 151 -11.02 -4.62 -6.98
C LEU A 151 -10.26 -5.79 -7.63
N ARG A 152 -9.69 -5.55 -8.79
CA ARG A 152 -8.94 -6.55 -9.56
C ARG A 152 -7.60 -5.99 -10.00
N SER A 153 -6.59 -6.85 -9.98
CA SER A 153 -5.33 -6.60 -10.66
C SER A 153 -5.60 -6.59 -12.17
N SER A 154 -5.09 -5.59 -12.87
CA SER A 154 -5.08 -5.51 -14.32
C SER A 154 -3.64 -5.44 -14.80
N SER A 155 -3.35 -6.03 -15.96
CA SER A 155 -2.11 -5.94 -16.73
C SER A 155 -1.70 -4.49 -16.98
N ALA A 156 -2.65 -3.56 -17.01
CA ALA A 156 -2.38 -2.12 -17.07
C ALA A 156 -1.55 -1.57 -15.88
N SER A 157 -1.39 -2.35 -14.79
CA SER A 157 -0.51 -2.02 -13.67
C SER A 157 0.97 -2.29 -13.94
N GLN A 158 1.31 -3.12 -14.94
CA GLN A 158 2.69 -3.37 -15.36
C GLN A 158 3.26 -2.13 -16.05
N ARG A 159 4.40 -1.62 -15.59
CA ARG A 159 5.01 -0.35 -16.05
C ARG A 159 6.52 -0.43 -16.24
N GLY A 160 7.17 -1.49 -15.79
CA GLY A 160 8.62 -1.68 -15.82
C GLY A 160 9.05 -2.89 -16.65
N ILE A 161 10.15 -3.51 -16.23
CA ILE A 161 10.79 -4.64 -16.90
C ILE A 161 9.90 -5.89 -17.01
N GLU A 162 8.83 -5.95 -16.21
CA GLU A 162 7.83 -7.02 -16.20
C GLU A 162 6.87 -7.01 -17.40
N GLN A 163 7.07 -6.10 -18.35
CA GLN A 163 6.33 -6.05 -19.62
C GLN A 163 6.93 -6.99 -20.67
N THR A 164 7.34 -8.20 -20.26
CA THR A 164 7.72 -9.25 -21.20
C THR A 164 6.48 -9.91 -21.78
N HIS A 165 6.58 -10.46 -23.00
CA HIS A 165 5.45 -11.18 -23.63
C HIS A 165 4.87 -12.24 -22.70
N ASP A 166 5.73 -13.08 -22.10
CA ASP A 166 5.31 -14.18 -21.23
C ASP A 166 4.54 -13.69 -19.99
N GLU A 167 5.04 -12.64 -19.33
CA GLU A 167 4.41 -12.10 -18.11
C GLU A 167 3.12 -11.33 -18.41
N VAL A 168 3.08 -10.57 -19.51
CA VAL A 168 1.89 -9.84 -19.93
C VAL A 168 0.80 -10.80 -20.40
N ASP A 169 1.15 -11.80 -21.22
CA ASP A 169 0.20 -12.80 -21.71
C ASP A 169 -0.40 -13.59 -20.55
N GLN A 170 0.42 -14.00 -19.58
CA GLN A 170 -0.06 -14.67 -18.37
C GLN A 170 -1.05 -13.79 -17.59
N ARG A 171 -0.76 -12.49 -17.43
CA ARG A 171 -1.67 -11.54 -16.74
C ARG A 171 -2.98 -11.34 -17.50
N ILE A 172 -2.93 -11.22 -18.81
CA ILE A 172 -4.12 -11.11 -19.65
C ILE A 172 -4.96 -12.38 -19.54
N LEU A 173 -4.34 -13.56 -19.54
CA LEU A 173 -5.05 -14.83 -19.35
C LEU A 173 -5.70 -14.91 -17.96
N GLU A 174 -5.00 -14.52 -16.89
CA GLU A 174 -5.58 -14.41 -15.55
C GLU A 174 -6.77 -13.43 -15.50
N GLU A 175 -6.70 -12.33 -16.26
CA GLU A 175 -7.78 -11.37 -16.38
C GLU A 175 -9.00 -11.92 -17.14
N LEU A 176 -8.78 -12.71 -18.19
CA LEU A 176 -9.84 -13.24 -19.04
C LEU A 176 -10.45 -14.56 -18.50
N THR A 177 -9.70 -15.32 -17.71
CA THR A 177 -10.12 -16.62 -17.19
C THR A 177 -11.40 -16.52 -16.37
N GLY A 178 -12.43 -17.28 -16.78
CA GLY A 178 -13.74 -17.28 -16.15
C GLY A 178 -14.58 -16.02 -16.38
N ARG A 179 -14.17 -15.15 -17.32
CA ARG A 179 -14.82 -13.86 -17.62
C ARG A 179 -15.16 -13.65 -19.09
N VAL A 180 -14.58 -14.47 -19.97
CA VAL A 180 -14.96 -14.51 -21.38
C VAL A 180 -16.10 -15.50 -21.54
N TYR A 181 -17.22 -15.00 -22.03
CA TYR A 181 -18.40 -15.80 -22.34
C TYR A 181 -18.54 -15.86 -23.86
N TYR A 182 -18.77 -17.06 -24.38
CA TYR A 182 -19.08 -17.29 -25.79
C TYR A 182 -20.59 -17.53 -25.94
N ASP A 183 -21.12 -17.24 -27.13
CA ASP A 183 -22.51 -17.50 -27.48
C ASP A 183 -23.53 -16.95 -26.46
N VAL A 184 -23.28 -15.74 -25.97
CA VAL A 184 -24.20 -15.05 -25.06
C VAL A 184 -25.50 -14.75 -25.80
N GLY A 185 -26.55 -15.52 -25.48
CA GLY A 185 -27.88 -15.33 -26.03
C GLY A 185 -28.40 -13.90 -25.84
N GLU A 186 -29.19 -13.41 -26.80
CA GLU A 186 -29.78 -12.06 -26.81
C GLU A 186 -28.77 -10.90 -26.87
N PHE A 187 -27.46 -11.16 -26.97
CA PHE A 187 -26.44 -10.09 -27.00
C PHE A 187 -26.64 -9.16 -28.20
N PHE A 188 -26.90 -9.72 -29.38
CA PHE A 188 -27.06 -8.93 -30.60
C PHE A 188 -28.33 -8.08 -30.52
N GLU A 189 -29.45 -8.67 -30.14
CA GLU A 189 -30.74 -8.02 -29.97
C GLU A 189 -30.64 -6.88 -28.94
N ARG A 190 -29.98 -7.14 -27.81
CA ARG A 190 -29.86 -6.17 -26.71
C ARG A 190 -29.00 -4.96 -27.07
N TYR A 191 -27.87 -5.16 -27.75
CA TYR A 191 -26.86 -4.12 -27.97
C TYR A 191 -26.82 -3.54 -29.39
N PHE A 192 -27.36 -4.26 -30.37
CA PHE A 192 -27.31 -3.88 -31.79
C PHE A 192 -28.68 -3.73 -32.43
N GLU A 193 -29.79 -4.23 -31.88
CA GLU A 193 -31.12 -4.01 -32.47
C GLU A 193 -31.78 -2.71 -31.96
N GLY A 194 -32.43 -1.97 -32.87
CA GLY A 194 -33.17 -0.75 -32.56
C GLY A 194 -32.34 0.42 -32.02
N LYS A 195 -31.01 0.38 -32.17
CA LYS A 195 -30.10 1.44 -31.72
C LYS A 195 -29.86 2.45 -32.83
N VAL A 196 -29.46 3.66 -32.44
CA VAL A 196 -29.10 4.72 -33.40
C VAL A 196 -27.91 4.32 -34.30
N TRP A 197 -27.05 3.41 -33.84
CA TRP A 197 -25.89 2.91 -34.59
C TRP A 197 -26.13 1.60 -35.36
N THR A 198 -27.32 0.99 -35.26
CA THR A 198 -27.61 -0.34 -35.86
C THR A 198 -27.29 -0.39 -37.36
N ASN A 199 -27.77 0.60 -38.11
CA ASN A 199 -27.59 0.63 -39.56
C ASN A 199 -26.10 0.78 -39.95
N ASN A 200 -25.35 1.62 -39.23
CA ASN A 200 -23.92 1.82 -39.48
C ASN A 200 -23.12 0.56 -39.13
N ALA A 201 -23.43 -0.10 -38.02
CA ALA A 201 -22.80 -1.36 -37.62
C ALA A 201 -23.06 -2.45 -38.68
N LYS A 202 -24.30 -2.57 -39.16
CA LYS A 202 -24.67 -3.53 -40.22
C LYS A 202 -23.95 -3.23 -41.54
N ALA A 203 -23.89 -1.97 -41.96
CA ALA A 203 -23.17 -1.58 -43.17
C ALA A 203 -21.67 -1.93 -43.08
N THR A 204 -21.06 -1.68 -41.92
CA THR A 204 -19.64 -2.03 -41.66
C THR A 204 -19.42 -3.54 -41.71
N TYR A 205 -20.34 -4.32 -41.13
CA TYR A 205 -20.30 -5.78 -41.20
C TYR A 205 -20.41 -6.29 -42.65
N GLU A 206 -21.39 -5.82 -43.43
CA GLU A 206 -21.54 -6.26 -44.83
C GLU A 206 -20.30 -5.89 -45.67
N ASN A 207 -19.70 -4.72 -45.44
CA ASN A 207 -18.48 -4.29 -46.12
C ASN A 207 -17.26 -5.17 -45.77
N SER A 208 -17.19 -5.68 -44.54
CA SER A 208 -16.06 -6.50 -44.07
C SER A 208 -16.25 -8.00 -44.26
N ARG A 209 -17.48 -8.52 -44.34
CA ARG A 209 -17.77 -9.97 -44.35
C ARG A 209 -17.01 -10.73 -45.42
N HIS A 210 -16.87 -10.15 -46.61
CA HIS A 210 -16.16 -10.79 -47.73
C HIS A 210 -14.65 -10.94 -47.49
N GLN A 211 -14.09 -10.18 -46.55
CA GLN A 211 -12.70 -10.28 -46.14
C GLN A 211 -12.47 -11.34 -45.05
N TYR A 212 -13.50 -12.03 -44.57
CA TYR A 212 -13.35 -13.10 -43.59
C TYR A 212 -13.86 -14.43 -44.16
N ALA A 213 -12.95 -15.38 -44.38
CA ALA A 213 -13.25 -16.68 -44.95
C ALA A 213 -12.50 -17.77 -44.19
N GLU A 214 -13.15 -18.93 -43.99
CA GLU A 214 -12.54 -20.12 -43.37
C GLU A 214 -11.88 -19.86 -42.01
N GLY A 215 -12.44 -18.93 -41.23
CA GLY A 215 -11.92 -18.58 -39.91
C GLY A 215 -10.73 -17.61 -39.92
N ARG A 216 -10.44 -16.96 -41.05
CA ARG A 216 -9.30 -16.06 -41.19
C ARG A 216 -9.65 -14.79 -41.97
N TRP A 217 -9.01 -13.68 -41.59
CA TRP A 217 -9.07 -12.44 -42.36
C TRP A 217 -8.15 -12.50 -43.59
N SER A 218 -8.66 -12.05 -44.72
CA SER A 218 -7.92 -11.86 -45.96
C SER A 218 -6.76 -10.89 -45.74
N GLY A 219 -5.55 -11.32 -46.12
CA GLY A 219 -4.34 -10.52 -45.95
C GLY A 219 -3.79 -10.48 -44.52
N TRP A 220 -4.37 -11.24 -43.58
CA TRP A 220 -3.79 -11.37 -42.24
C TRP A 220 -2.35 -11.89 -42.34
N PRO A 221 -1.37 -11.24 -41.67
CA PRO A 221 0.04 -11.56 -41.82
C PRO A 221 0.41 -12.91 -41.18
N GLU A 222 1.29 -13.65 -41.85
CA GLU A 222 1.92 -14.87 -41.35
C GLU A 222 3.43 -14.81 -41.65
N PRO A 223 4.32 -14.73 -40.64
CA PRO A 223 4.03 -14.65 -39.20
C PRO A 223 3.36 -13.33 -38.81
N SER A 224 2.68 -13.32 -37.66
CA SER A 224 1.97 -12.18 -37.08
C SER A 224 2.92 -11.12 -36.48
N ALA A 225 3.89 -10.67 -37.26
CA ALA A 225 4.83 -9.62 -36.88
C ALA A 225 4.11 -8.25 -36.80
N GLN A 226 4.49 -7.44 -35.80
CA GLN A 226 3.87 -6.13 -35.52
C GLN A 226 3.79 -5.21 -36.76
N GLY A 227 4.88 -5.10 -37.52
CA GLY A 227 4.94 -4.23 -38.70
C GLY A 227 3.93 -4.65 -39.78
N SER A 228 3.94 -5.93 -40.16
CA SER A 228 3.03 -6.48 -41.16
C SER A 228 1.57 -6.42 -40.71
N PHE A 229 1.31 -6.62 -39.41
CA PHE A 229 -0.02 -6.42 -38.83
C PHE A 229 -0.49 -4.98 -38.97
N PHE A 230 0.34 -3.99 -38.64
CA PHE A 230 -0.05 -2.59 -38.76
C PHE A 230 -0.28 -2.17 -40.21
N GLU A 231 0.52 -2.64 -41.16
CA GLU A 231 0.27 -2.39 -42.57
C GLU A 231 -1.08 -2.95 -43.03
N TRP A 232 -1.42 -4.17 -42.61
CA TRP A 232 -2.72 -4.77 -42.87
C TRP A 232 -3.86 -3.99 -42.20
N PHE A 233 -3.72 -3.66 -40.91
CA PHE A 233 -4.74 -2.99 -40.12
C PHE A 233 -5.05 -1.58 -40.64
N MET A 234 -4.04 -0.82 -41.06
CA MET A 234 -4.25 0.52 -41.63
C MET A 234 -4.99 0.44 -42.97
N LYS A 235 -4.68 -0.54 -43.82
CA LYS A 235 -5.46 -0.81 -45.05
C LYS A 235 -6.89 -1.22 -44.74
N PHE A 236 -7.09 -2.06 -43.71
CA PHE A 236 -8.41 -2.46 -43.25
C PHE A 236 -9.22 -1.25 -42.75
N GLN A 237 -8.61 -0.36 -41.96
CA GLN A 237 -9.25 0.88 -41.52
C GLN A 237 -9.69 1.74 -42.71
N ASP A 238 -8.79 1.96 -43.67
CA ASP A 238 -9.07 2.85 -44.81
C ASP A 238 -10.14 2.29 -45.75
N THR A 239 -10.38 0.98 -45.73
CA THR A 239 -11.35 0.31 -46.63
C THR A 239 -12.67 -0.03 -45.95
N VAL A 240 -12.61 -0.51 -44.71
CA VAL A 240 -13.77 -1.01 -43.96
C VAL A 240 -14.32 0.05 -43.01
N LEU A 241 -13.44 0.77 -42.32
CA LEU A 241 -13.79 1.76 -41.30
C LEU A 241 -13.84 3.19 -41.87
N SER A 242 -13.79 3.32 -43.20
CA SER A 242 -13.84 4.61 -43.89
C SER A 242 -15.15 5.33 -43.58
N GLY A 243 -15.05 6.58 -43.09
CA GLY A 243 -16.22 7.40 -42.77
C GLY A 243 -16.72 7.29 -41.34
N LEU A 244 -16.07 6.50 -40.48
CA LEU A 244 -16.28 6.57 -39.04
C LEU A 244 -15.53 7.77 -38.44
N ASP A 245 -16.11 8.39 -37.41
CA ASP A 245 -15.56 9.59 -36.74
C ASP A 245 -14.23 9.35 -36.02
N ARG A 246 -13.84 8.09 -35.84
CA ARG A 246 -12.62 7.71 -35.11
C ARG A 246 -11.68 6.94 -36.03
N ARG A 247 -10.47 7.46 -36.17
CA ARG A 247 -9.35 6.81 -36.86
C ARG A 247 -8.23 6.53 -35.88
N TYR A 248 -7.61 5.39 -36.06
CA TYR A 248 -6.39 4.94 -35.44
C TYR A 248 -5.19 5.56 -36.13
N TYR A 249 -4.18 5.94 -35.34
CA TYR A 249 -2.95 6.56 -35.82
C TYR A 249 -1.76 5.90 -35.15
N THR A 250 -0.70 5.66 -35.91
CA THR A 250 0.56 5.24 -35.28
C THR A 250 1.29 6.45 -34.71
N SER A 251 1.85 6.29 -33.50
CA SER A 251 2.75 7.29 -32.95
C SER A 251 4.17 7.11 -33.48
N ALA A 252 4.99 8.16 -33.38
CA ALA A 252 6.41 8.05 -33.72
C ALA A 252 7.08 7.00 -32.83
N ASN A 253 7.99 6.21 -33.39
CA ASN A 253 8.75 5.20 -32.67
C ASN A 253 9.77 5.84 -31.71
N LYS A 254 9.27 6.49 -30.66
CA LYS A 254 10.02 7.20 -29.63
C LYS A 254 9.72 6.55 -28.29
N VAL A 255 10.77 6.34 -27.51
CA VAL A 255 10.65 5.83 -26.14
C VAL A 255 9.86 6.83 -25.30
N LEU A 256 8.90 6.32 -24.53
CA LEU A 256 8.11 7.12 -23.60
C LEU A 256 9.03 7.68 -22.51
N ARG A 257 9.07 9.02 -22.39
CA ARG A 257 9.91 9.71 -21.42
C ARG A 257 9.53 9.28 -19.99
N GLY A 258 10.52 8.82 -19.23
CA GLY A 258 10.34 8.33 -17.85
C GLY A 258 9.91 6.87 -17.74
N SER A 259 9.95 6.12 -18.85
CA SER A 259 9.75 4.68 -18.84
C SER A 259 11.04 3.93 -18.47
N GLU A 260 10.94 2.93 -17.60
CA GLU A 260 12.04 2.02 -17.28
C GLU A 260 12.24 0.95 -18.36
N ALA A 261 11.18 0.61 -19.11
CA ALA A 261 11.22 -0.27 -20.26
C ALA A 261 11.19 0.52 -21.58
N ASP A 262 11.80 -0.03 -22.64
CA ASP A 262 11.73 0.51 -24.01
C ASP A 262 10.32 0.32 -24.59
N ARG A 263 9.41 1.24 -24.24
CA ARG A 263 8.03 1.28 -24.77
C ARG A 263 7.74 2.57 -25.51
N LYS A 264 6.83 2.48 -26.47
CA LYS A 264 6.28 3.57 -27.28
C LYS A 264 4.78 3.67 -27.06
N LEU A 265 4.17 4.78 -27.48
CA LEU A 265 2.72 4.86 -27.57
C LEU A 265 2.28 3.98 -28.76
N ASP A 266 1.40 3.00 -28.54
CA ASP A 266 0.79 2.25 -29.65
C ASP A 266 -0.39 3.04 -30.26
N ILE A 267 -1.14 2.38 -31.16
CA ILE A 267 -2.26 2.90 -31.97
C ILE A 267 -3.26 3.79 -31.21
#